data_AF-H1KI20-F1
#
_entry.id   AF-H1KI20-F1
#
_cell.length_a   1.000
_cell.length_b   1.000
_cell.length_c   1.000
_cell.angle_alpha   90.00
_cell.angle_beta   90.00
_cell.angle_gamma   90.00
#
_symmetry.space_group_name_H-M   'P 1'
#
loop_
_entity.id
_entity.type
_entity.pdbx_description
1 polymer ?
#
loop_
_entity_poly.entity_id
_entity_poly.type
_entity_poly.pdbx_seq_one_letter_code
_entity_poly.pdbx_strand_id
1 'polypeptide(L)'
;MAEGKFVTYLRVSTKRQGDSGLGLDAQRKAVSDYLNGGAWAVCGEFVEIESGKSDVNRPQLQRAIAACRIYGAKLLIAKFDRLSRDAHFLLGLEKAGIEFVATDNPHANRLTVGIMALVADEERRAISARTKAALAAAKARGVKLGGNRGAILTIEAKAKGVQVRIAKANNRATDLMPVIADIRAAGAKSLRHVADALNERGIPTAKGGRWSATQVSRVEARVD
;
A
#
# COMPACT_ATOMS: atom_id res chain seq x y z
N MET A 1 -25.17 -25.17 -3.43
CA MET A 1 -24.27 -25.28 -4.60
C MET A 1 -24.05 -23.88 -5.15
N ALA A 2 -22.94 -23.64 -5.88
CA ALA A 2 -22.66 -22.30 -6.41
C ALA A 2 -23.59 -22.01 -7.60
N GLU A 3 -24.21 -20.83 -7.61
CA GLU A 3 -25.10 -20.38 -8.68
C GLU A 3 -24.77 -18.95 -9.09
N GLY A 4 -24.81 -18.69 -10.41
CA GLY A 4 -24.59 -17.37 -10.99
C GLY A 4 -23.22 -17.17 -11.65
N LYS A 5 -22.91 -15.91 -11.96
CA LYS A 5 -21.67 -15.54 -12.66
C LYS A 5 -20.58 -15.20 -11.66
N PHE A 6 -19.37 -15.66 -11.92
CA PHE A 6 -18.21 -15.42 -11.06
C PHE A 6 -17.03 -14.85 -11.86
N VAL A 7 -16.22 -14.04 -11.19
CA VAL A 7 -14.90 -13.62 -11.68
C VAL A 7 -13.89 -14.02 -10.62
N THR A 8 -12.82 -14.71 -11.02
CA THR A 8 -11.84 -15.24 -10.07
C THR A 8 -10.63 -14.31 -9.96
N TYR A 9 -10.14 -14.10 -8.74
CA TYR A 9 -8.94 -13.32 -8.46
C TYR A 9 -7.94 -14.14 -7.65
N LEU A 10 -6.71 -14.26 -8.17
CA LEU A 10 -5.63 -15.06 -7.60
C LEU A 10 -4.39 -14.17 -7.36
N ARG A 11 -3.65 -14.41 -6.28
CA ARG A 11 -2.45 -13.61 -5.96
C ARG A 11 -1.26 -14.41 -5.46
N VAL A 12 -0.07 -14.11 -5.98
CA VAL A 12 1.20 -14.66 -5.47
C VAL A 12 2.23 -13.59 -5.15
N SER A 13 2.95 -13.81 -4.04
CA SER A 13 3.88 -12.87 -3.41
C SER A 13 5.30 -12.85 -4.02
N THR A 14 5.59 -13.71 -4.99
CA THR A 14 6.90 -13.74 -5.68
C THR A 14 6.77 -14.28 -7.10
N LYS A 15 7.58 -13.75 -8.03
CA LYS A 15 7.74 -14.30 -9.39
C LYS A 15 8.12 -15.78 -9.36
N ARG A 16 9.04 -16.18 -8.46
CA ARG A 16 9.42 -17.59 -8.22
C ARG A 16 8.25 -18.51 -7.85
N GLN A 17 7.28 -18.02 -7.06
CA GLN A 17 6.07 -18.80 -6.75
C GLN A 17 5.10 -18.86 -7.94
N GLY A 18 5.03 -17.79 -8.73
CA GLY A 18 4.33 -17.79 -10.03
C GLY A 18 4.95 -18.78 -11.01
N ASP A 19 6.28 -18.86 -11.07
CA ASP A 19 7.05 -19.75 -11.94
C ASP A 19 6.95 -21.22 -11.48
N SER A 20 6.83 -21.48 -10.16
CA SER A 20 6.68 -22.84 -9.62
C SER A 20 5.26 -23.43 -9.71
N GLY A 21 4.23 -22.63 -10.01
CA GLY A 21 2.82 -23.06 -10.08
C GLY A 21 2.14 -23.36 -8.73
N LEU A 22 2.85 -23.95 -7.77
CA LEU A 22 2.33 -24.51 -6.52
C LEU A 22 1.40 -23.59 -5.70
N GLY A 23 1.69 -22.28 -5.66
CA GLY A 23 0.87 -21.31 -4.93
C GLY A 23 -0.40 -20.88 -5.66
N LEU A 24 -0.39 -20.90 -7.00
CA LEU A 24 -1.55 -20.60 -7.84
C LEU A 24 -2.43 -21.83 -8.02
N ASP A 25 -1.83 -23.00 -8.15
CA ASP A 25 -2.55 -24.27 -8.34
C ASP A 25 -3.39 -24.61 -7.11
N ALA A 26 -2.85 -24.39 -5.90
CA ALA A 26 -3.63 -24.52 -4.66
C ALA A 26 -4.82 -23.54 -4.61
N GLN A 27 -4.66 -22.33 -5.14
CA GLN A 27 -5.73 -21.32 -5.19
C GLN A 27 -6.78 -21.66 -6.25
N ARG A 28 -6.35 -22.09 -7.45
CA ARG A 28 -7.25 -22.58 -8.50
C ARG A 28 -8.02 -23.81 -8.05
N LYS A 29 -7.36 -24.72 -7.32
CA LYS A 29 -8.02 -25.87 -6.73
C LYS A 29 -9.10 -25.45 -5.73
N ALA A 30 -8.81 -24.52 -4.82
CA ALA A 30 -9.82 -24.01 -3.88
C ALA A 30 -11.02 -23.35 -4.59
N VAL A 31 -10.76 -22.61 -5.66
CA VAL A 31 -11.81 -22.04 -6.53
C VAL A 31 -12.62 -23.13 -7.22
N SER A 32 -11.97 -24.12 -7.80
CA SER A 32 -12.63 -25.26 -8.47
C SER A 32 -13.44 -26.10 -7.49
N ASP A 33 -12.94 -26.32 -6.27
CA ASP A 33 -13.62 -27.08 -5.23
C ASP A 33 -14.87 -26.32 -4.73
N TYR A 34 -14.80 -24.98 -4.64
CA TYR A 34 -15.96 -24.14 -4.30
C TYR A 34 -17.01 -24.13 -5.43
N LEU A 35 -16.53 -24.09 -6.68
CA LEU A 35 -17.37 -24.17 -7.88
C LEU A 35 -17.71 -25.64 -8.24
N ASN A 36 -17.55 -26.59 -7.33
CA ASN A 36 -17.86 -27.98 -7.63
C ASN A 36 -19.39 -28.21 -7.58
N GLY A 37 -20.01 -28.29 -8.76
CA GLY A 37 -21.45 -28.48 -8.92
C GLY A 37 -22.28 -27.19 -8.81
N GLY A 38 -23.52 -27.24 -9.31
CA GLY A 38 -24.42 -26.09 -9.43
C GLY A 38 -24.45 -25.46 -10.83
N ALA A 39 -25.15 -24.33 -10.97
CA ALA A 39 -25.34 -23.62 -12.23
C ALA A 39 -24.56 -22.29 -12.22
N TRP A 40 -23.29 -22.35 -12.59
CA TRP A 40 -22.39 -21.20 -12.56
C TRP A 40 -21.63 -20.98 -13.87
N ALA A 41 -21.13 -19.75 -14.07
CA ALA A 41 -20.26 -19.38 -15.18
C ALA A 41 -19.11 -18.48 -14.70
N VAL A 42 -17.87 -18.82 -15.04
CA VAL A 42 -16.70 -17.95 -14.78
C VAL A 42 -16.51 -17.02 -15.97
N CYS A 43 -16.69 -15.71 -15.74
CA CYS A 43 -16.58 -14.67 -16.76
C CYS A 43 -15.15 -14.15 -16.95
N GLY A 44 -14.22 -14.50 -16.07
CA GLY A 44 -12.80 -14.17 -16.21
C GLY A 44 -11.96 -14.59 -15.00
N GLU A 45 -10.69 -14.91 -15.25
CA GLU A 45 -9.66 -15.15 -14.23
C GLU A 45 -8.61 -14.03 -14.29
N PHE A 46 -8.33 -13.43 -13.13
CA PHE A 46 -7.36 -12.35 -13.00
C PHE A 46 -6.27 -12.75 -12.00
N VAL A 47 -5.02 -12.77 -12.46
CA VAL A 47 -3.87 -13.20 -11.65
C VAL A 47 -2.96 -12.02 -11.37
N GLU A 48 -2.77 -11.70 -10.09
CA GLU A 48 -1.86 -10.65 -9.63
C GLU A 48 -0.53 -11.26 -9.17
N ILE A 49 0.56 -10.80 -9.77
CA ILE A 49 1.93 -11.23 -9.42
C ILE A 49 2.66 -10.00 -8.89
N GLU A 50 2.84 -9.93 -7.57
CA GLU A 50 3.49 -8.79 -6.93
C GLU A 50 4.51 -9.25 -5.89
N SER A 51 5.73 -8.69 -5.94
CA SER A 51 6.79 -8.99 -4.98
C SER A 51 6.84 -7.94 -3.86
N GLY A 52 6.63 -8.38 -2.63
CA GLY A 52 6.91 -7.58 -1.44
C GLY A 52 5.72 -6.82 -0.85
N LYS A 53 6.06 -5.84 0.01
CA LYS A 53 5.17 -5.16 0.98
C LYS A 53 4.32 -4.02 0.40
N SER A 54 4.44 -3.74 -0.90
CA SER A 54 3.66 -2.68 -1.53
C SER A 54 2.34 -3.29 -1.96
N ASP A 55 1.24 -2.88 -1.33
CA ASP A 55 -0.14 -3.21 -1.75
C ASP A 55 -0.75 -2.06 -2.58
N VAL A 56 0.08 -1.14 -3.06
CA VAL A 56 -0.35 0.20 -3.50
C VAL A 56 -0.91 0.21 -4.92
N ASN A 57 -0.59 -0.78 -5.76
CA ASN A 57 -1.02 -0.77 -7.15
C ASN A 57 -1.45 -2.18 -7.61
N ARG A 58 -2.75 -2.46 -7.57
CA ARG A 58 -3.35 -3.76 -7.92
C ARG A 58 -4.17 -3.67 -9.22
N PRO A 59 -3.53 -3.58 -10.39
CA PRO A 59 -4.23 -3.37 -11.66
C PRO A 59 -5.15 -4.56 -12.03
N GLN A 60 -4.76 -5.80 -11.72
CA GLN A 60 -5.58 -6.97 -12.06
C GLN A 60 -6.82 -7.04 -11.18
N LEU A 61 -6.71 -6.62 -9.93
CA LEU A 61 -7.86 -6.48 -9.05
C LEU A 61 -8.86 -5.45 -9.57
N GLN A 62 -8.39 -4.28 -10.01
CA GLN A 62 -9.27 -3.26 -10.59
C GLN A 62 -9.97 -3.77 -11.86
N ARG A 63 -9.27 -4.54 -12.70
CA ARG A 63 -9.86 -5.19 -13.88
C ARG A 63 -10.89 -6.25 -13.50
N ALA A 64 -10.64 -7.04 -12.46
CA ALA A 64 -11.58 -8.02 -11.94
C ALA A 64 -12.87 -7.36 -11.42
N ILE A 65 -12.74 -6.26 -10.67
CA ILE A 65 -13.86 -5.44 -10.20
C ILE A 65 -14.65 -4.87 -11.39
N ALA A 66 -13.97 -4.32 -12.40
CA ALA A 66 -14.64 -3.83 -13.61
C ALA A 66 -15.40 -4.96 -14.33
N ALA A 67 -14.80 -6.14 -14.47
CA ALA A 67 -15.45 -7.31 -15.06
C ALA A 67 -16.68 -7.75 -14.25
N CYS A 68 -16.59 -7.78 -12.92
CA CYS A 68 -17.74 -8.08 -12.06
C CYS A 68 -18.92 -7.13 -12.32
N ARG A 69 -18.65 -5.83 -12.45
CA ARG A 69 -19.69 -4.82 -12.75
C ARG A 69 -20.31 -5.03 -14.13
N ILE A 70 -19.49 -5.31 -15.15
CA ILE A 70 -19.97 -5.51 -16.52
C ILE A 70 -20.84 -6.77 -16.63
N TYR A 71 -20.41 -7.87 -16.00
CA TYR A 71 -21.08 -9.15 -16.14
C TYR A 71 -22.16 -9.40 -15.09
N GLY A 72 -22.30 -8.52 -14.09
CA GLY A 72 -23.15 -8.77 -12.91
C GLY A 72 -22.67 -9.98 -12.12
N ALA A 73 -21.35 -10.18 -12.04
CA ALA A 73 -20.72 -11.36 -11.47
C ALA A 73 -20.22 -11.09 -10.04
N LYS A 74 -20.14 -12.16 -9.23
CA LYS A 74 -19.55 -12.13 -7.90
C LYS A 74 -18.03 -12.34 -7.99
N LEU A 75 -17.28 -11.61 -7.18
CA LEU A 75 -15.83 -11.76 -7.11
C LEU A 75 -15.46 -12.96 -6.23
N LEU A 76 -14.86 -13.99 -6.80
CA LEU A 76 -14.41 -15.18 -6.09
C LEU A 76 -12.91 -15.10 -5.80
N ILE A 77 -12.56 -15.19 -4.52
CA ILE A 77 -11.21 -14.98 -4.01
C ILE A 77 -10.73 -16.28 -3.35
N ALA A 78 -9.57 -16.79 -3.75
CA ALA A 78 -9.10 -18.09 -3.29
C ALA A 78 -8.61 -18.11 -1.82
N LYS A 79 -8.03 -17.01 -1.34
CA LYS A 79 -7.59 -16.86 0.04
C LYS A 79 -7.73 -15.43 0.53
N PHE A 80 -8.35 -15.27 1.69
CA PHE A 80 -8.71 -14.00 2.29
C PHE A 80 -7.55 -13.34 3.04
N ASP A 81 -6.62 -14.11 3.61
CA ASP A 81 -5.50 -13.65 4.45
C ASP A 81 -4.59 -12.56 3.81
N ARG A 82 -4.57 -12.50 2.48
CA ARG A 82 -3.76 -11.57 1.70
C ARG A 82 -4.47 -10.28 1.31
N LEU A 83 -5.80 -10.25 1.39
CA LEU A 83 -6.68 -9.12 1.05
C LEU A 83 -7.34 -8.51 2.31
N SER A 84 -7.56 -9.30 3.36
CA SER A 84 -8.10 -8.88 4.65
C SER A 84 -7.24 -7.86 5.39
N ARG A 85 -5.94 -7.84 5.08
CA ARG A 85 -4.96 -6.89 5.61
C ARG A 85 -5.09 -5.47 5.03
N ASP A 86 -6.05 -5.28 4.13
CA ASP A 86 -6.34 -4.05 3.44
C ASP A 86 -7.83 -3.69 3.67
N ALA A 87 -8.12 -3.04 4.80
CA ALA A 87 -9.48 -2.58 5.10
C ALA A 87 -10.03 -1.63 4.01
N HIS A 88 -9.14 -0.93 3.29
CA HIS A 88 -9.52 -0.07 2.18
C HIS A 88 -10.07 -0.87 1.00
N PHE A 89 -9.55 -2.07 0.75
CA PHE A 89 -10.08 -2.99 -0.27
C PHE A 89 -11.54 -3.39 0.01
N LEU A 90 -11.86 -3.76 1.24
CA LEU A 90 -13.19 -4.22 1.62
C LEU A 90 -14.24 -3.11 1.49
N LEU A 91 -13.87 -1.91 1.94
CA LEU A 91 -14.68 -0.71 1.74
C LEU A 91 -14.78 -0.31 0.26
N GLY A 92 -13.74 -0.58 -0.53
CA GLY A 92 -13.73 -0.36 -1.97
C GLY A 92 -14.69 -1.27 -2.72
N LEU A 93 -14.75 -2.56 -2.34
CA LEU A 93 -15.71 -3.52 -2.91
C LEU A 93 -17.16 -3.15 -2.57
N GLU A 94 -17.40 -2.69 -1.35
CA GLU A 94 -18.69 -2.17 -0.94
C GLU A 94 -19.10 -0.96 -1.78
N LYS A 95 -18.24 0.06 -1.87
CA LYS A 95 -18.50 1.25 -2.71
C LYS A 95 -18.71 0.88 -4.17
N ALA A 96 -18.11 -0.23 -4.61
CA ALA A 96 -18.25 -0.76 -5.96
C ALA A 96 -19.56 -1.52 -6.19
N GLY A 97 -20.35 -1.82 -5.15
CA GLY A 97 -21.59 -2.59 -5.24
C GLY A 97 -21.40 -4.05 -5.62
N ILE A 98 -20.21 -4.62 -5.36
CA ILE A 98 -19.85 -5.97 -5.80
C ILE A 98 -19.90 -6.94 -4.62
N GLU A 99 -20.67 -8.01 -4.78
CA GLU A 99 -20.59 -9.16 -3.89
C GLU A 99 -19.29 -9.93 -4.12
N PHE A 100 -18.65 -10.34 -3.04
CA PHE A 100 -17.47 -11.20 -3.10
C PHE A 100 -17.65 -12.43 -2.20
N VAL A 101 -16.96 -13.50 -2.56
CA VAL A 101 -16.89 -14.74 -1.78
C VAL A 101 -15.42 -15.10 -1.62
N ALA A 102 -15.01 -15.42 -0.40
CA ALA A 102 -13.70 -15.99 -0.14
C ALA A 102 -13.85 -17.51 0.03
N THR A 103 -13.12 -18.32 -0.75
CA THR A 103 -13.28 -19.78 -0.74
C THR A 103 -12.82 -20.42 0.56
N ASP A 104 -11.90 -19.78 1.28
CA ASP A 104 -11.44 -20.19 2.62
C ASP A 104 -12.42 -19.81 3.74
N ASN A 105 -13.31 -18.85 3.49
CA ASN A 105 -14.41 -18.53 4.39
C ASN A 105 -15.68 -18.13 3.59
N PRO A 106 -16.41 -19.12 3.04
CA PRO A 106 -17.55 -18.86 2.17
C PRO A 106 -18.72 -18.12 2.84
N HIS A 107 -18.81 -18.20 4.17
CA HIS A 107 -19.83 -17.52 4.98
C HIS A 107 -19.37 -16.15 5.49
N ALA A 108 -18.18 -15.70 5.09
CA ALA A 108 -17.66 -14.39 5.47
C ALA A 108 -18.53 -13.30 4.85
N ASN A 109 -19.53 -12.85 5.61
CA ASN A 109 -20.30 -11.68 5.26
C ASN A 109 -19.45 -10.41 5.50
N ARG A 110 -19.93 -9.30 4.96
CA ARG A 110 -19.23 -8.01 5.01
C ARG A 110 -18.86 -7.57 6.44
N LEU A 111 -19.71 -7.84 7.43
CA LEU A 111 -19.45 -7.50 8.83
C LEU A 111 -18.26 -8.28 9.39
N THR A 112 -18.29 -9.61 9.24
CA THR A 112 -17.21 -10.51 9.67
C THR A 112 -15.88 -10.08 9.06
N VAL A 113 -15.92 -9.70 7.79
CA VAL A 113 -14.77 -9.26 7.00
C VAL A 113 -14.22 -7.92 7.51
N GLY A 114 -15.08 -6.95 7.82
CA GLY A 114 -14.67 -5.69 8.43
C GLY A 114 -14.03 -5.87 9.81
N ILE A 115 -14.60 -6.73 10.65
CA ILE A 115 -14.06 -7.05 11.97
C ILE A 115 -12.68 -7.69 11.85
N MET A 116 -12.51 -8.70 10.98
CA MET A 116 -11.23 -9.35 10.76
C MET A 116 -10.15 -8.38 10.26
N ALA A 117 -10.51 -7.44 9.38
CA ALA A 117 -9.58 -6.43 8.89
C ALA A 117 -9.12 -5.48 9.99
N LEU A 118 -10.05 -5.06 10.88
CA LEU A 118 -9.73 -4.23 12.02
C LEU A 118 -8.80 -4.95 13.00
N VAL A 119 -9.09 -6.21 13.32
CA VAL A 119 -8.24 -7.05 14.18
C VAL A 119 -6.85 -7.21 13.58
N ALA A 120 -6.75 -7.45 12.27
CA ALA A 120 -5.46 -7.58 11.59
C ALA A 120 -4.65 -6.27 11.58
N ASP A 121 -5.30 -5.11 11.47
CA ASP A 121 -4.62 -3.80 11.59
C ASP A 121 -4.10 -3.59 13.01
N GLU A 122 -4.92 -3.89 14.03
CA GLU A 122 -4.50 -3.76 15.43
C GLU A 122 -3.34 -4.72 15.77
N GLU A 123 -3.37 -5.96 15.29
CA GLU A 123 -2.27 -6.90 15.45
C GLU A 123 -0.98 -6.37 14.80
N ARG A 124 -1.09 -5.78 13.60
CA ARG A 124 0.05 -5.14 12.93
C ARG A 124 0.61 -3.98 13.75
N ARG A 125 -0.25 -3.13 14.32
CA ARG A 125 0.15 -2.03 15.21
C ARG A 125 0.84 -2.57 16.46
N ALA A 126 0.28 -3.59 17.10
CA ALA A 126 0.84 -4.24 18.28
C ALA A 126 2.22 -4.86 18.02
N ILE A 127 2.41 -5.54 16.88
CA ILE A 127 3.72 -6.06 16.45
C ILE A 127 4.71 -4.93 16.26
N SER A 128 4.30 -3.83 15.60
CA SER A 128 5.15 -2.66 15.41
C SER A 128 5.57 -2.04 16.74
N ALA A 129 4.61 -1.84 17.66
CA ALA A 129 4.84 -1.28 18.98
C ALA A 129 5.81 -2.15 19.79
N ARG A 130 5.58 -3.47 19.84
CA ARG A 130 6.44 -4.43 20.52
C ARG A 130 7.86 -4.46 19.94
N THR A 131 7.99 -4.40 18.61
CA THR A 131 9.29 -4.35 17.94
C THR A 131 10.04 -3.08 18.30
N LYS A 132 9.37 -1.92 18.28
CA LYS A 132 9.97 -0.64 18.69
C LYS A 132 10.41 -0.67 20.16
N ALA A 133 9.58 -1.20 21.05
CA ALA A 133 9.91 -1.35 22.46
C ALA A 133 11.12 -2.27 22.67
N ALA A 134 11.17 -3.43 21.99
CA ALA A 134 12.30 -4.35 22.06
C ALA A 134 13.61 -3.73 21.56
N LEU A 135 13.55 -2.97 20.45
CA LEU A 135 14.70 -2.23 19.92
C LEU A 135 15.15 -1.12 20.88
N ALA A 136 14.22 -0.38 21.49
CA ALA A 136 14.54 0.64 22.48
C ALA A 136 15.25 0.04 23.71
N ALA A 137 14.75 -1.09 24.22
CA ALA A 137 15.37 -1.82 25.32
C ALA A 137 16.76 -2.37 24.95
N ALA A 138 16.93 -2.90 23.73
CA ALA A 138 18.23 -3.35 23.25
C ALA A 138 19.24 -2.18 23.18
N LYS A 139 18.81 -1.02 22.68
CA LYS A 139 19.63 0.20 22.63
C LYS A 139 20.02 0.67 24.04
N ALA A 140 19.08 0.63 25.01
CA ALA A 140 19.36 0.99 26.40
C ALA A 140 20.37 0.04 27.06
N ARG A 141 20.35 -1.25 26.69
CA ARG A 141 21.38 -2.24 27.08
C ARG A 141 22.72 -2.07 26.34
N GLY A 142 22.89 -1.01 25.56
CA GLY A 142 24.13 -0.73 24.81
C GLY A 142 24.29 -1.51 23.51
N VAL A 143 23.26 -2.26 23.06
CA VAL A 143 23.33 -2.95 21.76
C VAL A 143 23.35 -1.91 20.64
N LYS A 144 24.43 -1.93 19.85
CA LYS A 144 24.56 -1.06 18.66
C LYS A 144 23.61 -1.56 17.56
N LEU A 145 22.47 -0.88 17.43
CA LEU A 145 21.51 -1.13 16.35
C LEU A 145 21.94 -0.38 15.08
N GLY A 146 21.97 -1.09 13.94
CA GLY A 146 22.37 -0.52 12.65
C GLY A 146 23.86 -0.16 12.54
N GLY A 147 24.19 0.70 11.58
CA GLY A 147 25.56 1.19 11.33
C GLY A 147 26.26 0.55 10.14
N ASN A 148 27.40 1.12 9.74
CA ASN A 148 28.24 0.58 8.67
C ASN A 148 28.80 -0.78 9.10
N ARG A 149 28.35 -1.86 8.44
CA ARG A 149 28.84 -3.23 8.66
C ARG A 149 29.97 -3.60 7.68
N GLY A 150 30.69 -2.61 7.15
CA GLY A 150 31.72 -2.81 6.13
C GLY A 150 31.16 -2.97 4.71
N ALA A 151 29.88 -2.62 4.48
CA ALA A 151 29.29 -2.75 3.16
C ALA A 151 29.84 -1.69 2.20
N ILE A 152 30.62 -2.11 1.21
CA ILE A 152 31.07 -1.25 0.11
C ILE A 152 29.95 -1.19 -0.92
N LEU A 153 29.25 -0.07 -0.97
CA LEU A 153 28.18 0.15 -1.96
C LEU A 153 28.80 0.28 -3.36
N THR A 154 28.27 -0.50 -4.30
CA THR A 154 28.59 -0.37 -5.72
C THR A 154 28.21 1.02 -6.24
N ILE A 155 28.82 1.45 -7.34
CA ILE A 155 28.48 2.72 -8.02
C ILE A 155 26.98 2.76 -8.35
N GLU A 156 26.44 1.65 -8.83
CA GLU A 156 25.02 1.50 -9.15
C GLU A 156 24.12 1.67 -7.91
N ALA A 157 24.48 1.06 -6.78
CA ALA A 157 23.73 1.20 -5.53
C ALA A 157 23.74 2.66 -5.02
N LYS A 158 24.87 3.36 -5.16
CA LYS A 158 24.98 4.80 -4.83
C LYS A 158 24.08 5.63 -5.74
N ALA A 159 24.10 5.37 -7.06
CA ALA A 159 23.27 6.06 -8.04
C ALA A 159 21.77 5.86 -7.75
N LYS A 160 21.33 4.63 -7.48
CA LYS A 160 19.94 4.34 -7.05
C LYS A 160 19.56 5.11 -5.77
N GLY A 161 20.47 5.17 -4.79
CA GLY A 161 20.26 5.93 -3.56
C GLY A 161 20.15 7.44 -3.78
N VAL A 162 20.83 7.99 -4.79
CA VAL A 162 20.68 9.40 -5.20
C VAL A 162 19.33 9.62 -5.87
N GLN A 163 18.93 8.75 -6.81
CA GLN A 163 17.64 8.84 -7.50
C GLN A 163 16.45 8.83 -6.53
N VAL A 164 16.46 7.92 -5.55
CA VAL A 164 15.41 7.88 -4.50
C VAL A 164 15.38 9.16 -3.67
N ARG A 165 16.54 9.77 -3.37
CA ARG A 165 16.62 11.02 -2.62
C ARG A 165 16.09 12.21 -3.43
N ILE A 166 16.38 12.27 -4.72
CA ILE A 166 15.87 13.30 -5.63
C ILE A 166 14.35 13.16 -5.75
N ALA A 167 13.83 11.96 -6.02
CA ALA A 167 12.39 11.72 -6.13
C ALA A 167 11.63 12.14 -4.86
N LYS A 168 12.15 11.79 -3.67
CA LYS A 168 11.56 12.22 -2.39
C LYS A 168 11.57 13.74 -2.20
N ALA A 169 12.65 14.40 -2.60
CA ALA A 169 12.76 15.86 -2.51
C ALA A 169 11.78 16.56 -3.45
N ASN A 170 11.62 16.04 -4.67
CA ASN A 170 10.70 16.58 -5.67
C ASN A 170 9.24 16.38 -5.23
N ASN A 171 8.85 15.19 -4.79
CA ASN A 171 7.50 14.94 -4.28
C ASN A 171 7.15 15.88 -3.11
N ARG A 172 8.09 16.04 -2.15
CA ARG A 172 7.86 16.97 -1.04
C ARG A 172 7.77 18.42 -1.50
N ALA A 173 8.50 18.80 -2.55
CA ALA A 173 8.37 20.13 -3.12
C ALA A 173 6.98 20.32 -3.73
N THR A 174 6.51 19.36 -4.53
CA THR A 174 5.14 19.33 -5.08
C THR A 174 4.07 19.43 -3.99
N ASP A 175 4.20 18.68 -2.89
CA ASP A 175 3.26 18.73 -1.76
C ASP A 175 3.23 20.11 -1.07
N LEU A 176 4.37 20.82 -1.06
CA LEU A 176 4.50 22.13 -0.40
C LEU A 176 4.07 23.31 -1.27
N MET A 177 4.05 23.16 -2.60
CA MET A 177 3.74 24.27 -3.50
C MET A 177 2.37 24.91 -3.26
N PRO A 178 1.27 24.16 -3.02
CA PRO A 178 -0.02 24.78 -2.69
C PRO A 178 0.06 25.62 -1.42
N VAL A 179 0.76 25.13 -0.39
CA VAL A 179 0.94 25.85 0.88
C VAL A 179 1.78 27.12 0.69
N ILE A 180 2.85 27.05 -0.10
CA ILE A 180 3.69 28.20 -0.43
C ILE A 180 2.90 29.24 -1.24
N ALA A 181 2.08 28.78 -2.20
CA ALA A 181 1.19 29.64 -2.99
C ALA A 181 0.17 30.37 -2.10
N ASP A 182 -0.46 29.66 -1.16
CA ASP A 182 -1.38 30.26 -0.18
C ASP A 182 -0.70 31.31 0.71
N ILE A 183 0.53 31.02 1.16
CA ILE A 183 1.34 31.95 1.95
C ILE A 183 1.68 33.20 1.14
N ARG A 184 2.01 33.05 -0.14
CA ARG A 184 2.27 34.19 -1.05
C ARG A 184 1.01 35.00 -1.31
N ALA A 185 -0.13 34.34 -1.53
CA ALA A 185 -1.43 34.98 -1.70
C ALA A 185 -1.87 35.76 -0.44
N ALA A 186 -1.51 35.26 0.75
CA ALA A 186 -1.71 35.95 2.02
C ALA A 186 -0.75 37.14 2.26
N GLY A 187 0.13 37.47 1.31
CA GLY A 187 0.96 38.67 1.33
C GLY A 187 2.44 38.45 1.66
N ALA A 188 2.94 37.21 1.68
CA ALA A 188 4.36 36.96 1.88
C ALA A 188 5.21 37.43 0.67
N LYS A 189 5.86 38.59 0.84
CA LYS A 189 6.68 39.25 -0.21
C LYS A 189 8.11 38.73 -0.33
N SER A 190 8.61 37.95 0.62
CA SER A 190 10.00 37.47 0.63
C SER A 190 10.09 35.99 1.01
N LEU A 191 11.17 35.32 0.58
CA LEU A 191 11.47 33.94 0.97
C LEU A 191 11.57 33.77 2.49
N ARG A 192 11.97 34.83 3.20
CA ARG A 192 12.03 34.83 4.67
C ARG A 192 10.63 34.81 5.28
N HIS A 193 9.71 35.65 4.77
CA HIS A 193 8.31 35.61 5.20
C HIS A 193 7.65 34.25 4.92
N VAL A 194 7.97 33.63 3.79
CA VAL A 194 7.48 32.27 3.50
C VAL A 194 8.03 31.26 4.51
N ALA A 195 9.32 31.33 4.83
CA ALA A 195 9.94 30.46 5.83
C ALA A 195 9.33 30.66 7.23
N ASP A 196 9.10 31.90 7.64
CA ASP A 196 8.49 32.24 8.94
C ASP A 196 7.05 31.71 9.01
N ALA A 197 6.25 31.92 7.97
CA ALA A 197 4.89 31.39 7.90
C ALA A 197 4.83 29.85 7.92
N LEU A 198 5.76 29.15 7.25
CA LEU A 198 5.87 27.69 7.33
C LEU A 198 6.22 27.23 8.75
N ASN A 199 7.10 27.95 9.44
CA ASN A 199 7.46 27.67 10.83
C ASN A 199 6.30 27.91 11.80
N GLU A 200 5.57 29.02 11.63
CA GLU A 200 4.38 29.37 12.45
C GLU A 200 3.27 28.33 12.28
N ARG A 201 3.09 27.81 11.05
CA ARG A 201 2.17 26.70 10.76
C ARG A 201 2.66 25.34 11.28
N GLY A 202 3.82 25.29 11.93
CA GLY A 202 4.38 24.06 12.49
C GLY A 202 4.81 23.04 11.44
N ILE A 203 5.04 23.45 10.18
CA ILE A 203 5.45 22.56 9.10
C ILE A 203 6.97 22.37 9.18
N PRO A 204 7.48 21.18 9.50
CA PRO A 204 8.92 20.98 9.62
C PRO A 204 9.61 20.83 8.26
N THR A 205 10.91 21.16 8.21
CA THR A 205 11.78 20.79 7.07
C THR A 205 11.92 19.25 6.98
N ALA A 206 12.47 18.74 5.87
CA ALA A 206 12.64 17.30 5.65
C ALA A 206 13.48 16.58 6.74
N LYS A 207 14.30 17.31 7.50
CA LYS A 207 15.10 16.80 8.62
C LYS A 207 14.52 17.12 10.00
N GLY A 208 13.32 17.70 10.07
CA GLY A 208 12.66 18.06 11.33
C GLY A 208 13.07 19.41 11.93
N GLY A 209 13.86 20.22 11.22
CA GLY A 209 14.26 21.56 11.67
C GLY A 209 13.34 22.68 11.16
N ARG A 210 13.63 23.92 11.57
CA ARG A 210 12.96 25.14 11.10
C ARG A 210 13.37 25.52 9.68
N TRP A 211 12.46 26.17 8.96
CA TRP A 211 12.67 26.72 7.63
C TRP A 211 13.55 27.96 7.64
N SER A 212 14.40 28.07 6.63
CA SER A 212 15.13 29.27 6.25
C SER A 212 14.82 29.68 4.81
N ALA A 213 15.07 30.95 4.46
CA ALA A 213 14.86 31.46 3.12
C ALA A 213 15.57 30.63 2.03
N THR A 214 16.78 30.13 2.28
CA THR A 214 17.53 29.26 1.36
C THR A 214 16.82 27.93 1.13
N GLN A 215 16.16 27.38 2.15
CA GLN A 215 15.42 26.12 1.99
C GLN A 215 14.14 26.32 1.18
N VAL A 216 13.47 27.46 1.34
CA VAL A 216 12.31 27.83 0.51
C VAL A 216 12.73 27.97 -0.95
N SER A 217 13.80 28.73 -1.24
CA SER A 217 14.33 28.87 -2.61
C SER A 217 14.68 27.52 -3.25
N ARG A 218 15.27 26.59 -2.49
CA ARG A 218 15.59 25.24 -2.98
C ARG A 218 14.37 24.35 -3.22
N VAL A 219 13.23 24.67 -2.63
CA VAL A 219 11.97 23.96 -2.86
C VAL A 219 11.31 24.51 -4.12
N GLU A 220 11.23 25.84 -4.26
CA GLU A 220 10.65 26.49 -5.44
C GLU A 220 11.43 26.11 -6.71
N ALA A 221 12.77 26.18 -6.69
CA ALA A 221 13.62 25.81 -7.82
C ALA A 221 13.60 24.33 -8.23
N ARG A 222 12.78 23.48 -7.59
CA ARG A 222 12.55 22.08 -7.98
C ARG A 222 11.27 21.87 -8.76
N VAL A 223 10.36 22.83 -8.70
CA VAL A 223 9.03 22.76 -9.30
C VAL A 223 8.86 23.78 -10.43
N ASP A 224 9.74 24.80 -10.48
CA ASP A 224 10.05 25.58 -11.69
C ASP A 224 10.71 24.70 -12.76
#